data_AF-A0A126PA99-F1
#
_entry.id   AF-A0A126PA99-F1
#
_cell.length_a   1.000
_cell.length_b   1.000
_cell.length_c   1.000
_cell.angle_alpha   90.00
_cell.angle_beta   90.00
_cell.angle_gamma   90.00
#
_symmetry.space_group_name_H-M   'P 1'
#
loop_
_entity.id
_entity.type
_entity.pdbx_description
1 polymer ?
#
loop_
_entity_poly.entity_id
_entity_poly.type
_entity_poly.pdbx_seq_one_letter_code
_entity_poly.pdbx_strand_id
1 'polypeptide(L)'
;MNRNLKRIAQLAGLRYLVEVATAAEGKVVKRPLLKHALGRMHTMRHSFAVLSLMRGLPVAMPMKVLGHAKIQTMMLYAEVVEDF
;
A
#
# COMPACT_ATOMS: atom_id res chain seq x y z
N MET A 1 7.54 14.13 -4.73
CA MET A 1 8.05 13.17 -3.73
C MET A 1 8.08 11.70 -4.18
N ASN A 2 7.06 11.15 -4.88
CA ASN A 2 6.97 9.68 -5.11
C ASN A 2 7.63 9.13 -6.39
N ARG A 3 8.49 9.89 -7.10
CA ARG A 3 8.99 9.49 -8.43
C ARG A 3 9.75 8.16 -8.39
N ASN A 4 10.70 8.02 -7.45
CA ASN A 4 11.50 6.81 -7.30
C ASN A 4 10.64 5.62 -6.87
N LEU A 5 9.69 5.82 -5.96
CA LEU A 5 8.72 4.80 -5.55
C LEU A 5 7.92 4.26 -6.73
N LYS A 6 7.37 5.16 -7.57
CA LYS A 6 6.60 4.78 -8.76
C LYS A 6 7.47 4.04 -9.79
N ARG A 7 8.75 4.41 -9.90
CA ARG A 7 9.70 3.70 -10.77
C ARG A 7 10.01 2.30 -10.25
N ILE A 8 10.26 2.14 -8.95
CA ILE A 8 10.47 0.82 -8.33
C ILE A 8 9.22 -0.05 -8.49
N ALA A 9 8.03 0.48 -8.24
CA ALA A 9 6.77 -0.25 -8.45
C ALA A 9 6.58 -0.70 -9.91
N GLN A 10 6.99 0.13 -10.87
CA GLN A 10 6.97 -0.23 -12.29
C GLN A 10 7.97 -1.35 -12.62
N LEU A 11 9.17 -1.33 -12.02
CA LEU A 11 10.19 -2.38 -12.19
C LEU A 11 9.75 -3.69 -11.52
N ALA A 12 9.04 -3.61 -10.39
CA ALA A 12 8.43 -4.75 -9.70
C ALA A 12 7.21 -5.34 -10.43
N GLY A 13 6.88 -4.85 -11.64
CA GLY A 13 5.84 -5.46 -12.49
C GLY A 13 4.43 -4.92 -12.31
N LEU A 14 4.20 -3.85 -11.52
CA LEU A 14 2.86 -3.25 -11.32
C LEU A 14 2.40 -2.39 -12.52
N ARG A 15 2.50 -2.94 -13.74
CA ARG A 15 2.30 -2.26 -15.04
C ARG A 15 0.89 -2.44 -15.62
N TYR A 16 -0.01 -3.09 -14.90
CA TYR A 16 -1.39 -3.28 -15.33
C TYR A 16 -2.25 -2.04 -15.05
N LEU A 17 -3.32 -1.89 -15.84
CA LEU A 17 -4.30 -0.82 -15.66
C LEU A 17 -5.29 -1.18 -14.55
N VAL A 18 -5.70 -0.17 -13.80
CA VAL A 18 -6.81 -0.24 -12.86
C VAL A 18 -7.76 0.93 -13.09
N GLU A 19 -9.06 0.69 -12.94
CA GLU A 19 -10.05 1.75 -12.96
C GLU A 19 -9.97 2.59 -11.68
N VAL A 20 -9.90 3.90 -11.85
CA VAL A 20 -9.95 4.86 -10.74
C VAL A 20 -11.12 5.78 -10.96
N ALA A 21 -12.04 5.79 -9.99
CA ALA A 21 -13.13 6.75 -9.92
C ALA A 21 -12.62 8.04 -9.25
N THR A 22 -12.83 9.17 -9.91
CA THR A 22 -12.54 10.50 -9.36
C THR A 22 -13.75 11.40 -9.52
N ALA A 23 -14.06 12.20 -8.50
CA ALA A 23 -15.09 13.23 -8.61
C ALA A 23 -14.53 14.42 -9.41
N ALA A 24 -15.20 14.79 -10.50
CA ALA A 24 -14.94 16.00 -11.26
C ALA A 24 -16.29 16.66 -11.56
N GLU A 25 -16.42 17.95 -11.22
CA GLU A 25 -17.65 18.74 -11.45
C GLU A 25 -18.94 18.08 -10.92
N GLY A 26 -18.85 17.48 -9.73
CA GLY A 26 -20.00 16.81 -9.09
C GLY A 26 -20.38 15.46 -9.73
N LYS A 27 -19.65 14.98 -10.74
CA LYS A 27 -19.85 13.68 -11.37
C LYS A 27 -18.71 12.72 -11.05
N VAL A 28 -19.03 11.44 -10.91
CA VAL A 28 -18.02 10.38 -10.77
C VAL A 28 -17.53 9.99 -12.15
N VAL A 29 -16.27 10.27 -12.44
CA VAL A 29 -15.60 9.90 -13.70
C VAL A 29 -14.64 8.76 -13.44
N LYS A 30 -14.80 7.66 -14.17
CA LYS A 30 -13.87 6.52 -14.15
C LYS A 30 -12.82 6.69 -15.23
N ARG A 31 -11.55 6.44 -14.87
CA ARG A 31 -10.44 6.45 -15.82
C ARG A 31 -9.47 5.30 -15.56
N PRO A 32 -8.93 4.66 -16.61
CA PRO A 32 -7.88 3.68 -16.43
C PRO A 32 -6.55 4.37 -16.10
N LEU A 33 -5.87 3.92 -15.05
CA LEU A 33 -4.54 4.37 -14.66
C LEU A 33 -3.62 3.18 -14.40
N LEU A 34 -2.34 3.32 -14.71
CA LEU A 34 -1.34 2.29 -14.39
C LEU A 34 -1.21 2.14 -12.87
N LYS A 35 -1.24 0.90 -12.36
CA LYS A 35 -1.21 0.62 -10.92
C LYS A 35 -0.02 1.27 -10.23
N HIS A 36 1.18 1.18 -10.82
CA HIS A 36 2.39 1.78 -10.25
C HIS A 36 2.30 3.31 -10.10
N ALA A 37 1.44 3.99 -10.88
CA ALA A 37 1.29 5.44 -10.82
C ALA A 37 0.48 5.91 -9.60
N LEU A 38 -0.28 5.02 -8.95
CA LEU A 38 -1.14 5.34 -7.81
C LEU A 38 -0.42 5.24 -6.46
N GLY A 39 0.74 4.58 -6.42
CA GLY A 39 1.52 4.37 -5.20
C GLY A 39 1.96 5.68 -4.54
N ARG A 40 1.71 5.78 -3.24
CA ARG A 40 2.22 6.83 -2.34
C ARG A 40 3.05 6.18 -1.23
N MET A 41 4.05 6.89 -0.70
CA MET A 41 4.95 6.35 0.34
C MET A 41 4.19 5.75 1.51
N HIS A 42 3.21 6.48 2.04
CA HIS A 42 2.39 6.00 3.15
C HIS A 42 1.64 4.70 2.77
N THR A 43 0.92 4.69 1.65
CA THR A 43 0.17 3.51 1.21
C THR A 43 1.07 2.30 0.96
N MET A 44 2.25 2.49 0.35
CA MET A 44 3.17 1.37 0.09
C MET A 44 3.83 0.86 1.38
N ARG A 45 4.08 1.74 2.36
CA ARG A 45 4.51 1.37 3.71
C ARG A 45 3.45 0.51 4.42
N HIS A 46 2.18 0.91 4.32
CA HIS A 46 1.03 0.12 4.79
C HIS A 46 0.98 -1.25 4.11
N SER A 47 1.05 -1.30 2.78
CA SER A 47 1.05 -2.56 2.03
C SER A 47 2.20 -3.48 2.46
N PHE A 48 3.41 -2.96 2.68
CA PHE A 48 4.53 -3.75 3.17
C PHE A 48 4.25 -4.37 4.53
N ALA A 49 3.69 -3.60 5.48
CA ALA A 49 3.34 -4.08 6.82
C ALA A 49 2.33 -5.23 6.76
N VAL A 50 1.21 -5.01 6.05
CA VAL A 50 0.12 -6.00 5.90
C VAL A 50 0.63 -7.27 5.22
N LEU A 51 1.30 -7.13 4.07
CA LEU A 51 1.79 -8.28 3.30
C LEU A 51 2.86 -9.09 4.03
N SER A 52 3.61 -8.47 4.95
CA SER A 52 4.57 -9.15 5.83
C SER A 52 3.84 -10.04 6.84
N LEU A 53 2.81 -9.50 7.49
CA LEU A 53 1.99 -10.24 8.45
C LEU A 53 1.21 -11.37 7.77
N MET A 54 0.60 -11.12 6.62
CA MET A 54 -0.12 -12.14 5.85
C MET A 54 0.78 -13.30 5.39
N ARG A 55 2.10 -13.07 5.28
CA ARG A 55 3.09 -14.10 4.97
C ARG A 55 3.61 -14.84 6.22
N GLY A 56 3.02 -14.58 7.38
CA GLY A 56 3.42 -15.21 8.65
C GLY A 56 4.74 -14.69 9.21
N LEU A 57 5.24 -13.54 8.73
CA LEU A 57 6.45 -12.96 9.31
C LEU A 57 6.19 -12.54 10.76
N PRO A 58 7.12 -12.80 11.69
CA PRO A 58 6.99 -12.34 13.07
C PRO A 58 6.82 -10.82 13.12
N VAL A 59 5.85 -10.32 13.88
CA VAL A 59 5.49 -8.88 13.96
C VAL A 59 6.68 -7.95 14.25
N ALA A 60 7.68 -8.45 15.00
CA ALA A 60 8.90 -7.72 15.32
C ALA A 60 9.74 -7.36 14.07
N MET A 61 9.67 -8.16 12.99
CA MET A 61 10.43 -7.92 11.76
C MET A 61 9.96 -6.66 11.02
N PRO A 62 8.70 -6.53 10.57
CA PRO A 62 8.23 -5.31 9.92
C PRO A 62 8.30 -4.11 10.87
N MET A 63 8.11 -4.28 12.19
CA MET A 63 8.30 -3.19 13.16
C MET A 63 9.73 -2.63 13.14
N LYS A 64 10.76 -3.49 13.08
CA LYS A 64 12.17 -3.06 12.98
C LYS A 64 12.42 -2.30 11.67
N VAL A 65 11.91 -2.79 10.55
CA VAL A 65 12.07 -2.14 9.22
C VAL A 65 11.35 -0.78 9.18
N LEU A 66 10.18 -0.69 9.81
CA LEU A 66 9.37 0.52 9.84
C LEU A 66 9.80 1.52 10.92
N GLY A 67 10.64 1.11 11.87
CA GLY A 67 11.05 1.93 13.01
C GLY A 67 9.93 2.12 14.05
N HIS A 68 9.01 1.16 14.19
CA HIS A 68 7.96 1.22 15.19
C HIS A 68 8.47 0.71 16.54
N ALA A 69 8.50 1.60 17.55
CA ALA A 69 8.87 1.24 18.93
C ALA A 69 7.71 0.57 19.69
N LYS A 70 6.46 0.87 19.33
CA LYS A 70 5.24 0.41 20.00
C LYS A 70 4.49 -0.57 19.12
N ILE A 71 4.11 -1.72 19.69
CA ILE A 71 3.36 -2.75 18.98
C ILE A 71 1.97 -2.25 18.56
N GLN A 72 1.36 -1.35 19.32
CA GLN A 72 0.06 -0.76 19.01
C GLN A 72 0.06 -0.04 17.65
N THR A 73 1.17 0.62 17.29
CA THR A 73 1.31 1.26 15.97
C THR A 73 1.31 0.24 14.83
N MET A 74 1.79 -0.97 15.09
CA MET A 74 1.77 -2.08 14.13
C MET A 74 0.40 -2.78 14.05
N MET A 75 -0.34 -2.80 15.16
CA MET A 75 -1.68 -3.42 15.19
C MET A 75 -2.71 -2.69 14.32
N LEU A 76 -2.53 -1.39 14.04
CA LEU A 76 -3.33 -0.65 13.05
C LEU A 76 -3.27 -1.26 11.63
N TYR A 77 -2.25 -2.06 11.31
CA TYR A 77 -2.14 -2.75 10.04
C TYR A 77 -2.70 -4.19 10.10
N ALA A 78 -2.91 -4.75 11.29
CA ALA A 78 -3.36 -6.13 11.50
C ALA A 78 -4.88 -6.29 11.43
N GLU A 79 -5.64 -5.19 11.51
CA GLU A 79 -7.11 -5.14 11.38
C GLU A 79 -7.61 -5.61 9.99
N VAL A 80 -6.69 -5.83 9.03
CA VAL A 80 -7.01 -6.36 7.69
C VAL A 80 -7.26 -7.89 7.69
N VAL A 81 -7.15 -8.58 8.83
CA VAL A 81 -7.22 -10.06 8.90
C VAL A 81 -8.58 -10.61 9.39
N GLU A 82 -9.53 -9.78 9.80
CA GLU A 82 -10.89 -10.26 10.12
C GLU A 82 -11.77 -10.29 8.87
N ASP A 83 -11.61 -11.33 8.05
CA ASP A 83 -12.60 -11.79 7.07
C ASP A 83 -12.95 -13.25 7.46
N PHE A 84 -14.11 -13.43 8.10
CA PHE A 84 -14.73 -14.73 8.39
C PHE A 84 -15.86 -15.00 7.40
#